data_AF-A0A1F4EYR9-F1
#
_entry.id   AF-A0A1F4EYR9-F1
#
_cell.length_a   1.000
_cell.length_b   1.000
_cell.length_c   1.000
_cell.angle_alpha   90.00
_cell.angle_beta   90.00
_cell.angle_gamma   90.00
#
_symmetry.space_group_name_H-M   'P 1'
#
loop_
_entity.id
_entity.type
_entity.pdbx_description
1 polymer ?
#
loop_
_entity_poly.entity_id
_entity_poly.type
_entity_poly.pdbx_seq_one_letter_code
_entity_poly.pdbx_strand_id
1 'polypeptide(L)' 'MGTMNISLPDALRDFVATQVEQHGYGTSSEYVRELIRKEQDRLRLRDLLVQGASSAPSGRAGASYFKSLRKRVRRHARG' A
#
# COMPACT_ATOMS: atom_id res chain seq x y z
N MET A 1 22.53 6.66 -0.31
CA MET A 1 21.59 5.89 0.55
C MET A 1 22.01 6.11 2.00
N GLY A 2 21.09 6.46 2.90
CA GLY A 2 21.42 6.65 4.32
C GLY A 2 21.47 5.31 5.06
N THR A 3 22.36 5.18 6.03
CA THR A 3 22.41 4.03 6.94
C THR A 3 21.55 4.31 8.18
N MET A 4 20.87 3.29 8.68
CA MET A 4 20.08 3.36 9.91
C MET A 4 20.47 2.19 10.81
N ASN A 5 20.94 2.49 12.02
CA ASN A 5 21.29 1.49 13.02
C ASN A 5 20.12 1.34 14.00
N ILE A 6 19.72 0.10 14.27
CA ILE A 6 18.59 -0.22 15.14
C ILE A 6 19.03 -1.31 16.11
N SER A 7 18.94 -1.04 17.41
CA SER A 7 19.13 -2.05 18.46
C SER A 7 17.81 -2.76 18.73
N LEU A 8 17.85 -4.10 18.72
CA LEU A 8 16.68 -4.94 18.97
C LEU A 8 16.95 -5.85 20.16
N PRO A 9 15.97 -6.09 21.05
CA PRO A 9 16.01 -7.20 22.00
C PRO A 9 16.15 -8.54 21.26
N ASP A 10 16.74 -9.55 21.92
CA ASP A 10 17.00 -10.86 21.30
C ASP A 10 15.75 -11.47 20.65
N ALA A 11 14.59 -11.39 21.32
CA ALA A 11 13.34 -11.91 20.78
C ALA A 11 12.94 -11.28 19.43
N LEU A 12 13.18 -9.97 19.24
CA LEU A 12 12.89 -9.31 17.97
C LEU A 12 13.94 -9.61 16.91
N ARG A 13 15.21 -9.76 17.31
CA ARG A 13 16.28 -10.19 16.39
C ARG A 13 15.98 -11.58 15.84
N ASP A 14 15.62 -12.52 16.71
CA ASP A 14 15.36 -13.92 16.35
C ASP A 14 14.10 -14.04 15.48
N PHE A 15 13.07 -13.23 15.77
CA PHE A 15 11.91 -13.09 14.90
C PHE A 15 12.32 -12.61 13.49
N VAL A 16 13.11 -11.54 13.39
CA VAL A 16 13.59 -11.03 12.09
C VAL A 16 14.42 -12.08 11.35
N ALA A 17 15.29 -12.81 12.03
CA ALA A 17 16.09 -13.88 11.43
C ALA A 17 15.20 -14.98 10.83
N THR A 18 14.18 -15.40 11.57
CA THR A 18 13.19 -16.39 11.10
C THR A 18 12.47 -15.90 9.84
N GLN A 19 12.09 -14.62 9.80
CA GLN A 19 11.41 -14.03 8.64
C GLN A 19 12.32 -13.98 7.41
N VAL A 20 13.62 -13.72 7.61
CA VAL A 20 14.62 -13.72 6.55
C VAL A 20 14.74 -15.10 5.92
N GLU A 21 14.87 -16.16 6.73
CA GLU A 21 14.94 -17.55 6.24
C GLU A 21 13.65 -18.00 5.54
N GLN A 22 12.48 -17.77 6.16
CA GLN A 22 11.21 -18.30 5.66
C GLN A 22 10.70 -17.61 4.39
N HIS A 23 11.02 -16.33 4.22
CA HIS A 23 10.51 -15.52 3.11
C HIS A 23 11.57 -15.17 2.07
N GLY A 24 12.77 -15.76 2.18
CA GLY A 24 13.83 -15.66 1.16
C GLY A 24 14.46 -14.28 1.06
N TYR A 25 14.46 -13.49 2.14
CA TYR A 25 15.19 -12.22 2.16
C TYR A 25 16.70 -12.49 2.26
N GLY A 26 17.52 -11.64 1.65
CA GLY A 26 18.98 -11.77 1.72
C GLY A 26 19.58 -11.21 3.01
N THR A 27 18.89 -10.26 3.68
CA THR A 27 19.36 -9.63 4.92
C THR A 27 18.22 -9.16 5.82
N SER A 28 18.49 -8.99 7.12
CA SER A 28 17.56 -8.35 8.06
C SER A 28 17.17 -6.93 7.62
N SER A 29 18.11 -6.16 7.07
CA SER A 29 17.84 -4.81 6.56
C SER A 29 16.92 -4.82 5.35
N GLU A 30 16.88 -5.89 4.56
CA GLU A 30 15.92 -6.06 3.47
C GLU A 30 14.52 -6.31 4.00
N TYR A 31 14.38 -7.23 4.95
CA TYR A 31 13.10 -7.50 5.60
C TYR A 31 12.53 -6.22 6.25
N VAL A 32 13.34 -5.48 7.00
CA VAL A 32 12.91 -4.23 7.65
C VAL A 32 12.50 -3.17 6.61
N ARG A 33 13.21 -3.04 5.48
CA ARG A 33 12.81 -2.12 4.40
C ARG A 33 11.45 -2.49 3.82
N GLU A 34 11.19 -3.77 3.62
CA GLU A 34 9.87 -4.24 3.17
C GLU A 34 8.77 -3.96 4.19
N LEU A 35 9.02 -4.18 5.49
CA LEU A 35 8.06 -3.81 6.54
C LEU A 35 7.74 -2.31 6.52
N ILE A 36 8.75 -1.45 6.34
CA ILE A 36 8.55 0.00 6.25
C ILE A 36 7.69 0.36 5.04
N ARG A 37 7.92 -0.26 3.87
CA ARG A 37 7.09 -0.03 2.67
C ARG A 37 5.64 -0.45 2.90
N LYS A 38 5.43 -1.63 3.47
CA LYS A 38 4.08 -2.13 3.81
C LYS A 38 3.37 -1.18 4.78
N GLU A 39 4.09 -0.62 5.76
CA GLU A 39 3.52 0.38 6.66
C GLU A 39 3.18 1.69 5.94
N GLN A 40 4.05 2.17 5.06
CA GLN A 40 3.76 3.35 4.23
C GLN A 40 2.52 3.14 3.36
N ASP A 41 2.36 1.98 2.74
CA ASP A 41 1.20 1.63 1.94
C ASP A 41 -0.08 1.57 2.79
N ARG A 42 0.01 1.00 4.00
CA ARG A 42 -1.11 0.96 4.96
C ARG A 42 -1.56 2.36 5.36
N LEU A 43 -0.61 3.24 5.70
CA LEU A 43 -0.90 4.63 6.06
C LEU A 43 -1.50 5.39 4.87
N ARG A 44 -0.96 5.20 3.67
CA ARG A 44 -1.48 5.83 2.45
C ARG A 44 -2.91 5.37 2.15
N LEU A 45 -3.19 4.07 2.24
CA LEU A 45 -4.55 3.55 2.06
C LEU A 45 -5.50 4.12 3.10
N ARG A 46 -5.08 4.19 4.38
CA ARG A 46 -5.89 4.79 5.43
C ARG A 46 -6.24 6.24 5.09
N ASP A 47 -5.26 7.03 4.68
CA ASP A 47 -5.47 8.43 4.32
C ASP A 47 -6.47 8.57 3.16
N LEU A 48 -6.33 7.76 2.09
CA LEU A 48 -7.31 7.75 0.99
C LEU A 48 -8.73 7.39 1.44
N LEU A 49 -8.87 6.44 2.38
CA LEU A 49 -10.18 6.10 2.95
C LEU A 49 -10.77 7.24 3.77
N VAL A 50 -9.95 7.98 4.55
CA VAL A 50 -10.40 9.18 5.26
C VAL A 50 -10.84 10.26 4.28
N GLN A 51 -10.03 10.54 3.26
CA GLN A 51 -10.36 11.51 2.23
C GLN A 51 -11.66 11.15 1.51
N GLY A 52 -11.84 9.88 1.15
CA GLY A 52 -13.08 9.37 0.55
C GLY A 52 -14.29 9.52 1.48
N ALA A 53 -14.15 9.19 2.76
CA ALA A 53 -15.22 9.30 3.75
C ALA A 53 -15.62 10.77 4.01
N SER A 54 -14.66 11.69 3.95
CA SER A 54 -14.89 13.14 4.10
C SER A 54 -15.38 13.81 2.82
N SER A 55 -15.41 13.10 1.69
CA SER A 55 -15.87 13.64 0.41
C SER A 55 -17.40 13.69 0.32
N ALA A 56 -17.92 14.55 -0.55
CA ALA A 56 -19.36 14.60 -0.81
C ALA A 56 -19.85 13.23 -1.36
N PRO A 57 -20.98 12.70 -0.86
CA PRO A 57 -21.53 11.45 -1.37
C PRO A 57 -21.76 11.52 -2.87
N SER A 58 -21.19 10.56 -3.60
CA SER A 58 -21.52 10.38 -5.01
C SER A 58 -22.86 9.64 -5.16
N GLY A 59 -23.57 9.88 -6.26
CA GLY A 59 -24.78 9.14 -6.59
C GLY A 59 -24.53 7.63 -6.75
N ARG A 60 -25.60 6.83 -6.75
CA ARG A 60 -25.49 5.36 -6.86
C ARG A 60 -24.66 4.94 -8.08
N ALA A 61 -23.64 4.11 -7.85
CA ALA A 61 -22.84 3.48 -8.91
C ALA A 61 -23.64 2.35 -9.60
N GLY A 62 -24.67 2.72 -10.37
CA GLY A 62 -25.56 1.80 -11.07
C GLY A 62 -25.29 1.68 -12.58
N ALA A 63 -26.22 1.04 -13.29
CA ALA A 63 -26.08 0.79 -14.73
C ALA A 63 -25.89 2.07 -15.57
N SER A 64 -26.60 3.16 -15.22
CA SER A 64 -26.49 4.46 -15.89
C SER A 64 -25.12 5.10 -15.67
N TYR A 65 -24.59 5.05 -14.44
CA TYR A 65 -23.25 5.50 -14.09
C TYR A 65 -22.18 4.78 -14.92
N PHE A 66 -22.21 3.44 -14.96
CA PHE A 66 -21.21 2.70 -15.73
C PHE A 66 -21.39 2.85 -17.25
N LYS A 67 -22.61 3.05 -17.74
CA LYS A 67 -22.87 3.36 -19.17
C LYS A 67 -22.24 4.69 -19.56
N SER A 68 -22.39 5.73 -18.73
CA SER A 68 -21.79 7.05 -18.99
C SER A 68 -20.25 6.99 -18.88
N LEU A 69 -19.73 6.24 -17.90
CA LEU A 69 -18.29 6.03 -17.73
C LEU A 69 -17.66 5.37 -18.97
N ARG A 70 -18.23 4.27 -19.48
CA ARG A 70 -17.75 3.61 -20.71
C ARG A 70 -17.82 4.53 -21.92
N LYS A 71 -18.86 5.37 -22.04
CA LYS A 71 -18.98 6.35 -23.14
C LYS A 71 -17.86 7.38 -23.07
N ARG A 72 -17.48 7.85 -21.88
CA ARG A 72 -16.37 8.79 -21.65
C ARG A 72 -15.02 8.18 -22.05
N VAL A 73 -14.71 6.98 -21.57
CA VAL A 73 -13.45 6.28 -21.90
C VAL A 73 -13.31 6.07 -23.41
N ARG A 74 -14.37 5.62 -24.08
CA ARG A 74 -14.37 5.43 -25.55
C ARG A 74 -14.20 6.71 -26.34
N ARG A 75 -14.66 7.86 -25.82
CA ARG A 75 -14.45 9.17 -26.46
C ARG A 75 -12.98 9.57 -26.36
N HIS A 76 -12.36 9.34 -25.21
CA HIS A 76 -10.97 9.67 -24.96
C HIS A 76 -9.98 8.75 -25.71
N ALA A 77 -10.38 7.53 -26.06
CA ALA A 77 -9.56 6.62 -26.85
C ALA A 77 -9.63 6.88 -28.38
N ARG A 78 -10.46 7.82 -28.83
CA ARG A 78 -10.66 8.15 -30.25
C ARG A 78 -10.13 9.53 -30.64
N GLY A 79 -9.57 10.26 -29.68
CA GLY A 79 -8.85 11.53 -29.90
C GLY A 79 -7.44 11.37 -29.37
#